data_AF-A0AA95SCR8-F1
#
_entry.id   AF-A0AA95SCR8-F1
#
_cell.length_a   1.000
_cell.length_b   1.000
_cell.length_c   1.000
_cell.angle_alpha   90.00
_cell.angle_beta   90.00
_cell.angle_gamma   90.00
#
_symmetry.space_group_name_H-M   'P 1'
#
loop_
_entity.id
_entity.type
_entity.pdbx_description
1 polymer ?
#
loop_
_entity_poly.entity_id
_entity_poly.type
_entity_poly.pdbx_seq_one_letter_code
_entity_poly.pdbx_strand_id
1 'polypeptide(L)'
;MDIDLELQGKDAFREVILEGNFGQIAIWKDGEWSVVNSPLYQAKSREEKPIYILNEKDLLNSYENEDFLEMLINQIDELFSMVS
;
A
#
# COMPACT_ATOMS: atom_id res chain seq x y z
N MET A 1 16.90 -0.62 -15.53
CA MET A 1 16.03 -1.81 -15.72
C MET A 1 15.09 -1.87 -14.51
N ASP A 2 14.63 -0.70 -14.06
CA ASP A 2 14.07 -0.50 -12.70
C ASP A 2 12.57 -0.19 -12.76
N ILE A 3 12.11 0.32 -13.92
CA ILE A 3 10.71 0.61 -14.21
C ILE A 3 9.85 -0.66 -14.12
N ASP A 4 10.36 -1.81 -14.55
CA ASP A 4 9.63 -3.09 -14.50
C ASP A 4 9.40 -3.62 -13.08
N LEU A 5 10.30 -3.34 -12.13
CA LEU A 5 10.12 -3.75 -10.73
C LEU A 5 9.10 -2.87 -10.00
N GLU A 6 9.13 -1.55 -10.24
CA GLU A 6 8.14 -0.63 -9.67
C GLU A 6 6.72 -0.94 -10.17
N LEU A 7 6.57 -1.26 -11.46
CA LEU A 7 5.29 -1.67 -12.04
C LEU A 7 4.77 -2.97 -11.42
N GLN A 8 5.63 -3.99 -11.26
CA GLN A 8 5.23 -5.25 -10.60
C GLN A 8 4.84 -5.05 -9.14
N GLY A 9 5.54 -4.16 -8.42
CA GLY A 9 5.19 -3.79 -7.05
C GLY A 9 3.81 -3.13 -6.96
N LYS A 10 3.46 -2.26 -7.91
CA LYS A 10 2.16 -1.58 -7.95
C LYS A 10 1.02 -2.53 -8.35
N ASP A 11 1.23 -3.42 -9.31
CA ASP A 11 0.21 -4.38 -9.72
C ASP A 11 -0.10 -5.37 -8.59
N ALA A 12 0.94 -5.91 -7.93
CA ALA A 12 0.77 -6.79 -6.78
C ALA A 12 0.08 -6.08 -5.59
N PHE A 13 0.36 -4.78 -5.39
CA PHE A 13 -0.35 -4.00 -4.38
C PHE A 13 -1.84 -3.94 -4.68
N ARG A 14 -2.18 -3.61 -5.93
CA ARG A 14 -3.57 -3.50 -6.39
C ARG A 14 -4.33 -4.81 -6.22
N GLU A 15 -3.71 -5.94 -6.58
CA GLU A 15 -4.32 -7.26 -6.39
C GLU A 15 -4.61 -7.53 -4.92
N VAL A 16 -3.65 -7.28 -4.02
CA VAL A 16 -3.85 -7.47 -2.58
C VAL A 16 -4.99 -6.58 -2.05
N ILE A 17 -5.08 -5.33 -2.50
CA ILE A 17 -6.20 -4.45 -2.14
C ILE A 17 -7.54 -5.02 -2.61
N LEU A 18 -7.61 -5.48 -3.86
CA LEU A 18 -8.84 -6.02 -4.46
C LEU A 18 -9.28 -7.33 -3.82
N GLU A 19 -8.33 -8.21 -3.46
CA GLU A 19 -8.61 -9.48 -2.78
C GLU A 19 -9.16 -9.26 -1.37
N GLY A 20 -8.86 -8.13 -0.71
CA GLY A 20 -9.50 -7.72 0.53
C GLY A 20 -9.28 -8.67 1.71
N ASN A 21 -8.07 -9.24 1.85
CA ASN A 21 -7.74 -10.19 2.93
C ASN A 21 -6.32 -9.96 3.49
N PHE A 22 -6.03 -8.75 3.92
CA PHE A 22 -4.68 -8.35 4.38
C PHE A 22 -4.67 -7.74 5.79
N GLY A 23 -5.82 -7.39 6.35
CA GLY A 23 -5.95 -6.72 7.65
C GLY A 23 -5.39 -5.30 7.64
N GLN A 24 -4.09 -5.15 7.45
CA GLN A 24 -3.38 -3.87 7.35
C GLN A 24 -2.19 -3.97 6.38
N ILE A 25 -1.99 -2.93 5.56
CA ILE A 25 -0.79 -2.76 4.71
C ILE A 25 -0.02 -1.54 5.15
N ALA A 26 1.27 -1.72 5.35
CA ALA A 26 2.22 -0.65 5.61
C ALA A 26 2.91 -0.23 4.31
N ILE A 27 3.09 1.07 4.13
CA ILE A 27 3.75 1.68 2.96
C ILE A 27 4.91 2.54 3.49
N TRP A 28 6.07 2.40 2.86
CA TRP A 28 7.29 3.13 3.20
C TRP A 28 7.57 4.24 2.19
N LYS A 29 8.53 5.11 2.57
CA LYS A 29 8.86 6.32 1.83
C LYS A 29 9.43 6.04 0.43
N ASP A 30 9.98 4.85 0.24
CA ASP A 30 10.67 4.41 -0.97
C ASP A 30 9.77 3.72 -2.01
N GLY A 31 8.46 3.61 -1.76
CA GLY A 31 7.57 2.88 -2.69
C GLY A 31 7.24 1.47 -2.23
N GLU A 32 8.04 0.89 -1.34
CA GLU A 32 7.79 -0.47 -0.90
C GLU A 32 6.59 -0.52 0.04
N TRP A 33 5.90 -1.65 0.02
CA TRP A 33 4.74 -1.91 0.84
C TRP A 33 4.74 -3.36 1.31
N SER A 34 4.02 -3.62 2.39
CA SER A 34 3.93 -4.95 2.95
C SER A 34 2.74 -5.10 3.88
N VAL A 35 2.15 -6.30 3.90
CA VAL A 35 1.14 -6.65 4.90
C VAL A 35 1.77 -6.66 6.29
N VAL A 36 1.13 -6.02 7.27
CA VAL A 36 1.65 -5.87 8.64
C VAL A 36 1.95 -7.21 9.31
N ASN A 37 1.17 -8.25 9.00
CA ASN A 37 1.37 -9.60 9.53
C ASN A 37 2.45 -10.41 8.79
N SER A 38 3.13 -9.82 7.80
CA SER A 38 4.15 -10.53 7.03
C SER A 38 5.53 -10.48 7.69
N PRO A 39 6.41 -11.44 7.38
CA PRO A 39 7.82 -11.38 7.78
C PRO A 39 8.55 -10.15 7.23
N LEU A 40 8.17 -9.68 6.02
CA LEU A 40 8.77 -8.52 5.37
C LEU A 40 8.53 -7.24 6.18
N TYR A 41 7.29 -7.06 6.68
CA TYR A 41 6.97 -5.96 7.58
C TYR A 41 7.82 -5.98 8.84
N GLN A 42 7.99 -7.15 9.47
CA GLN A 42 8.78 -7.26 10.70
C GLN A 42 10.26 -6.96 10.48
N ALA A 43 10.81 -7.32 9.32
CA ALA A 43 12.18 -7.00 8.96
C ALA A 43 12.32 -5.49 8.71
N LYS A 44 11.50 -4.94 7.82
CA LYS A 44 11.61 -3.54 7.41
C LYS A 44 11.27 -2.55 8.52
N SER A 45 10.27 -2.85 9.36
CA SER A 45 9.87 -2.00 10.49
C SER A 45 10.92 -1.87 11.59
N ARG A 46 11.97 -2.71 11.58
CA ARG A 46 13.12 -2.56 12.49
C ARG A 46 14.08 -1.48 12.03
N GLU A 47 14.13 -1.23 10.72
CA GLU A 47 15.06 -0.30 10.08
C GLU A 47 14.38 1.03 9.78
N GLU A 48 13.13 0.99 9.31
CA GLU A 48 12.38 2.17 8.90
C GLU A 48 10.91 2.07 9.32
N LYS A 49 10.34 3.18 9.79
CA LYS A 49 8.91 3.25 10.10
C LYS A 49 8.11 3.48 8.82
N PRO A 50 6.98 2.78 8.63
CA PRO A 50 6.09 3.08 7.52
C PRO A 50 5.55 4.50 7.65
N ILE A 51 5.39 5.16 6.50
CA ILE A 51 4.80 6.51 6.40
C ILE A 51 3.29 6.46 6.36
N TYR A 52 2.72 5.30 5.99
CA TYR A 52 1.28 5.10 5.90
C TYR A 52 0.91 3.66 6.28
N ILE A 53 -0.21 3.50 6.99
CA ILE A 53 -0.79 2.19 7.31
C ILE A 53 -2.25 2.21 6.88
N LEU A 54 -2.56 1.39 5.89
CA LEU A 54 -3.88 1.18 5.33
C LEU A 54 -4.58 0.05 6.06
N ASN A 55 -5.77 0.27 6.62
CA ASN A 55 -6.56 -0.81 7.22
C ASN A 55 -7.59 -1.34 6.22
N GLU A 56 -7.70 -2.66 6.13
CA GLU A 56 -8.72 -3.35 5.32
C GLU A 56 -10.14 -2.89 5.72
N LYS A 57 -10.39 -2.64 7.00
CA LYS A 57 -11.69 -2.15 7.48
C LYS A 57 -12.05 -0.75 6.97
N ASP A 58 -11.05 0.10 6.74
CA ASP A 58 -11.27 1.43 6.17
C ASP A 58 -11.67 1.32 4.70
N LEU A 59 -11.19 0.28 4.01
CA LEU A 59 -11.62 -0.09 2.66
C LEU A 59 -13.01 -0.74 2.67
N LEU A 60 -13.23 -1.78 3.47
CA LEU A 60 -14.48 -2.57 3.52
C LEU A 60 -15.72 -1.76 3.88
N ASN A 61 -15.58 -0.75 4.75
CA ASN A 61 -16.68 0.18 5.05
C ASN A 61 -16.99 1.15 3.90
N SER A 62 -16.13 1.18 2.88
CA SER A 62 -16.16 2.11 1.74
C SER A 62 -16.37 1.38 0.40
N TYR A 63 -16.45 0.04 0.39
CA TYR A 63 -16.60 -0.80 -0.81
C TYR A 63 -17.91 -0.58 -1.58
N GLU A 64 -18.89 0.13 -1.03
CA GLU A 64 -20.07 0.57 -1.79
C GLU A 64 -19.75 1.72 -2.77
N ASN A 65 -18.51 2.23 -2.80
CA ASN A 65 -18.13 3.38 -3.59
C ASN A 65 -16.81 3.13 -4.36
N GLU A 66 -16.90 2.81 -5.66
CA GLU A 66 -15.73 2.65 -6.55
C GLU A 66 -14.81 3.88 -6.52
N ASP A 67 -15.37 5.08 -6.28
CA ASP A 67 -14.64 6.34 -6.12
C ASP A 67 -13.63 6.29 -4.95
N PHE A 68 -13.85 5.45 -3.94
CA PHE A 68 -12.96 5.33 -2.78
C PHE A 68 -11.64 4.67 -3.14
N LEU A 69 -11.66 3.62 -3.97
CA LEU A 69 -10.43 2.94 -4.40
C LEU A 69 -9.57 3.88 -5.24
N GLU A 70 -10.19 4.64 -6.16
CA GLU A 70 -9.47 5.66 -6.94
C GLU A 70 -8.92 6.78 -6.04
N MET A 71 -9.70 7.27 -5.08
CA MET A 71 -9.22 8.24 -4.09
C MET A 71 -8.03 7.71 -3.29
N LEU A 72 -8.05 6.43 -2.91
CA LEU A 72 -6.99 5.84 -2.10
C LEU A 72 -5.70 5.64 -2.91
N ILE A 73 -5.82 5.21 -4.16
CA ILE A 73 -4.70 5.14 -5.11
C ILE A 73 -4.12 6.55 -5.33
N ASN A 74 -4.97 7.54 -5.57
CA ASN A 74 -4.55 8.93 -5.74
C ASN A 74 -3.85 9.49 -4.49
N GLN A 75 -4.34 9.20 -3.29
CA GLN A 75 -3.67 9.59 -2.04
C GLN A 75 -2.30 8.94 -1.90
N ILE A 76 -2.16 7.68 -2.27
CA ILE A 76 -0.89 6.96 -2.25
C ILE A 76 0.09 7.58 -3.27
N ASP A 77 -0.36 7.87 -4.50
CA ASP A 77 0.48 8.51 -5.52
C ASP A 77 0.85 9.97 -5.16
N GLU A 78 -0.03 10.73 -4.50
CA GLU A 78 0.28 12.06 -3.96
C GLU A 78 1.34 11.97 -2.85
N LEU A 79 1.22 11.00 -1.94
CA LEU A 79 2.20 10.75 -0.89
C LEU A 79 3.58 10.44 -1.47
N PHE A 80 3.66 9.69 -2.57
CA PHE A 80 4.92 9.48 -3.29
C PHE A 80 5.45 10.75 -3.96
N SER A 81 4.56 11.59 -4.50
CA SER A 81 4.94 12.80 -5.22
C SER A 81 5.43 13.93 -4.30
N MET A 82 4.94 14.02 -3.07
CA MET A 82 5.37 15.03 -2.08
C MET A 82 6.79 14.82 -1.53
N VAL A 83 7.40 13.67 -1.84
CA VAL A 83 8.69 13.25 -1.29
C VAL A 83 9.84 13.49 -2.29
N SER A 84 9.52 13.93 -3.51
CA SER A 84 10.47 14.28 -4.59
C SER A 84 10.95 15.73 -4.55
#